data_AF-A0A7J3KTC2-F1
#
_entry.id   AF-A0A7J3KTC2-F1
#
_cell.length_a   1.000
_cell.length_b   1.000
_cell.length_c   1.000
_cell.angle_alpha   90.00
_cell.angle_beta   90.00
_cell.angle_gamma   90.00
#
_symmetry.space_group_name_H-M   'P 1'
#
loop_
_entity.id
_entity.type
_entity.pdbx_description
1 polymer ?
#
loop_
_entity_poly.entity_id
_entity_poly.type
_entity_poly.pdbx_seq_one_letter_code
_entity_poly.pdbx_strand_id
1 'polypeptide(L)' 'AKPQPAPITPKICPNCGYPNDPKNRFCIKCGTKLPE' A
#
# COMPACT_ATOMS: atom_id res chain seq x y z
N ALA A 1 -13.98 -17.57 17.09
CA ALA A 1 -12.68 -17.14 16.54
C ALA A 1 -12.84 -15.75 15.96
N LYS A 2 -11.97 -14.78 16.30
CA LYS A 2 -11.96 -13.49 15.60
C LYS A 2 -11.49 -13.74 14.16
N PRO A 3 -12.18 -13.26 13.12
CA PRO A 3 -11.71 -13.43 11.76
C PRO A 3 -10.35 -12.75 11.65
N GLN A 4 -9.32 -13.52 11.30
CA GLN A 4 -8.01 -12.99 11.01
C GLN A 4 -8.13 -12.16 9.73
N PRO A 5 -7.72 -10.88 9.71
CA PRO A 5 -7.81 -10.08 8.51
C PRO A 5 -7.06 -10.78 7.38
N ALA A 6 -7.69 -10.87 6.21
CA ALA A 6 -7.06 -11.44 5.02
C ALA A 6 -5.69 -10.78 4.76
N PRO A 7 -4.71 -11.51 4.22
CA PRO A 7 -3.39 -10.96 3.93
C PRO A 7 -3.52 -9.78 2.96
N ILE A 8 -3.37 -8.56 3.48
CA ILE A 8 -3.28 -7.35 2.68
C ILE A 8 -1.89 -7.28 2.06
N THR A 9 -1.80 -7.48 0.75
CA THR A 9 -0.51 -7.35 0.04
C THR A 9 -0.19 -5.87 -0.11
N PRO A 10 0.98 -5.39 0.37
CA PRO A 10 1.34 -3.98 0.27
C PRO A 10 1.64 -3.56 -1.16
N LYS A 11 1.27 -2.33 -1.52
CA LYS A 11 1.65 -1.67 -2.77
C LYS A 11 3.00 -0.99 -2.61
N ILE A 12 4.00 -1.51 -3.31
CA ILE A 12 5.34 -0.89 -3.33
C ILE A 12 5.29 0.35 -4.23
N CYS A 13 5.70 1.50 -3.70
CA CYS A 13 5.77 2.73 -4.47
C CYS A 13 6.82 2.59 -5.58
N PRO A 14 6.47 2.80 -6.86
CA PRO A 14 7.43 2.68 -7.97
C PRO A 14 8.48 3.79 -7.99
N ASN A 15 8.24 4.91 -7.31
CA ASN A 15 9.16 6.04 -7.28
C ASN A 15 10.16 5.97 -6.12
N CYS A 16 9.71 5.61 -4.91
CA CYS A 16 10.56 5.65 -3.71
C CYS A 16 10.75 4.30 -3.00
N GLY A 17 10.12 3.23 -3.48
CA GLY A 17 10.21 1.88 -2.91
C GLY A 17 9.48 1.66 -1.59
N TYR A 18 8.77 2.67 -1.06
CA TYR A 18 8.06 2.54 0.22
C TYR A 18 6.86 1.58 0.11
N PRO A 19 6.68 0.64 1.05
CA PRO A 19 5.49 -0.23 1.08
C PRO A 19 4.27 0.54 1.62
N ASN A 20 3.20 0.60 0.85
CA ASN A 20 1.96 1.28 1.23
C ASN A 20 0.83 0.27 1.41
N ASP A 21 -0.18 0.64 2.21
CA ASP A 21 -1.44 -0.11 2.27
C ASP A 21 -2.07 -0.17 0.86
N PRO A 22 -2.60 -1.32 0.42
CA PRO A 22 -3.24 -1.44 -0.90
C PRO A 22 -4.44 -0.49 -1.11
N LYS A 23 -5.05 0.03 -0.04
CA LYS A 23 -6.13 1.04 -0.09
C LYS A 23 -5.62 2.45 -0.37
N ASN A 24 -4.32 2.71 -0.19
CA ASN A 24 -3.76 4.03 -0.45
C ASN A 24 -3.73 4.30 -1.96
N ARG A 25 -4.25 5.46 -2.37
CA ARG A 25 -4.18 5.94 -3.76
C ARG A 25 -2.87 6.65 -4.08
N PHE A 26 -2.21 7.18 -3.06
CA PHE A 26 -0.95 7.92 -3.16
C PHE A 26 0.04 7.42 -2.10
N CYS A 27 1.32 7.47 -2.40
CA CYS A 27 2.36 7.08 -1.47
C CYS A 27 2.41 8.05 -0.29
N ILE A 28 2.30 7.53 0.93
CA ILE A 28 2.31 8.37 2.14
C ILE A 28 3.67 9.00 2.42
N LYS A 29 4.74 8.47 1.80
CA LYS A 29 6.10 8.97 1.98
C LYS A 29 6.48 10.08 1.00
N CYS A 30 6.10 9.96 -0.28
CA CYS A 30 6.56 10.88 -1.33
C CYS A 30 5.44 11.49 -2.18
N GLY A 31 4.17 11.12 -1.97
CA GLY A 31 3.02 11.67 -2.70
C GLY A 31 2.79 11.09 -4.11
N THR A 32 3.66 10.23 -4.63
CA THR A 32 3.47 9.60 -5.95
C THR A 32 2.19 8.76 -5.99
N LYS A 33 1.38 8.89 -7.05
CA LYS A 33 0.20 8.04 -7.28
C LYS A 33 0.62 6.57 -7.35
N LEU A 34 -0.08 5.72 -6.61
CA LEU A 34 0.19 4.28 -6.61
C LEU A 34 -0.57 3.60 -7.76
N PRO A 35 -0.02 2.52 -8.35
CA PRO A 35 -0.77 1.69 -9.28
C PRO A 35 -2.01 1.10 -8.60
N GLU A 36 -3.08 0.93 -9.36
CA GLU A 36 -4.31 0.25 -8.89
C GLU A 36 -4.05 -1.21 -8.55
#